data_AF-A0A0R1E142-F1
#
_entry.id   AF-A0A0R1E142-F1
#
_cell.length_a   1.000
_cell.length_b   1.000
_cell.length_c   1.000
_cell.angle_alpha   90.00
_cell.angle_beta   90.00
_cell.angle_gamma   90.00
#
_symmetry.space_group_name_H-M   'P 1'
#
loop_
_entity.id
_entity.type
_entity.pdbx_description
1 polymer ?
#
loop_
_entity_poly.entity_id
_entity_poly.type
_entity_poly.pdbx_seq_one_letter_code
_entity_poly.pdbx_strand_id
1 'polypeptide(L)'
;MAAQTPTITTFQPSATSSPEPSAKCLACMATTATDNIPAICRNRGRAEEPCGIYRISHVYWQDALRIIDPDDLLAQDYGRCVVDDQCAERIVRSYVQRYGGKDCNGDGRIECRDHVGLHMRGPGGCHRQEPLGSLVERRLEGCLKYSGIT
;
A
#
# COMPACT_ATOMS: atom_id res chain seq x y z
N MET A 1 -47.37 13.54 31.17
CA MET A 1 -46.03 14.10 30.89
C MET A 1 -45.06 12.93 30.80
N ALA A 2 -44.78 12.45 29.58
CA ALA A 2 -43.92 11.30 29.36
C ALA A 2 -42.46 11.78 29.24
N ALA A 3 -41.60 11.38 30.18
CA ALA A 3 -40.17 11.60 30.10
C ALA A 3 -39.56 10.51 29.22
N GLN A 4 -38.96 10.89 28.09
CA GLN A 4 -38.22 9.99 27.22
C GLN A 4 -36.74 10.01 27.61
N THR A 5 -36.24 8.88 28.08
CA THR A 5 -34.83 8.65 28.43
C THR A 5 -33.99 8.52 27.15
N PRO A 6 -32.83 9.19 27.02
CA PRO A 6 -31.97 9.01 25.87
C PRO A 6 -31.19 7.69 26.01
N THR A 7 -31.40 6.78 25.05
CA THR A 7 -30.62 5.57 24.88
C THR A 7 -29.20 5.94 24.46
N ILE A 8 -28.22 5.64 25.32
CA ILE A 8 -26.79 5.74 25.00
C ILE A 8 -26.48 4.61 24.01
N THR A 9 -26.42 4.93 22.73
CA THR A 9 -25.86 4.03 21.73
C THR A 9 -24.36 3.95 21.93
N THR A 10 -23.90 2.83 22.48
CA THR A 10 -22.49 2.46 22.50
C THR A 10 -22.01 2.38 21.04
N PHE A 11 -21.18 3.34 20.61
CA PHE A 11 -20.42 3.22 19.37
C PHE A 11 -19.40 2.11 19.56
N GLN A 12 -19.80 0.90 19.20
CA GLN A 12 -18.86 -0.18 18.96
C GLN A 12 -18.07 0.21 17.71
N PRO A 13 -16.73 0.35 17.77
CA PRO A 13 -15.95 0.49 16.56
C PRO A 13 -16.03 -0.85 15.86
N SER A 14 -16.95 -0.97 14.90
CA SER A 14 -16.86 -2.00 13.88
C SER A 14 -15.43 -1.91 13.34
N ALA A 15 -14.70 -3.02 13.36
CA ALA A 15 -13.48 -3.19 12.60
C ALA A 15 -13.86 -3.13 11.11
N THR A 16 -14.12 -1.90 10.64
CA THR A 16 -14.40 -1.59 9.26
C THR A 16 -13.10 -1.85 8.53
N SER A 17 -13.11 -2.88 7.69
CA SER A 17 -12.15 -3.13 6.61
C SER A 17 -11.70 -1.80 6.00
N SER A 18 -10.58 -1.29 6.49
CA SER A 18 -10.08 0.01 6.08
C SER A 18 -9.32 -0.24 4.78
N PRO A 19 -9.65 0.44 3.67
CA PRO A 19 -8.83 0.40 2.47
C PRO A 19 -7.45 1.05 2.70
N GLU A 20 -7.19 1.59 3.88
CA GLU A 20 -5.93 2.19 4.26
C GLU A 20 -5.00 1.13 4.90
N PRO A 21 -3.78 0.93 4.38
CA PRO A 21 -2.82 0.03 4.97
C PRO A 21 -2.32 0.56 6.32
N SER A 22 -2.29 -0.30 7.34
CA SER A 22 -1.69 0.02 8.64
C SER A 22 -0.18 0.27 8.53
N ALA A 23 0.42 0.92 9.54
CA ALA A 23 1.87 1.13 9.58
C ALA A 23 2.67 -0.19 9.50
N LYS A 24 2.20 -1.25 10.16
CA LYS A 24 2.81 -2.58 10.05
C LYS A 24 2.69 -3.15 8.64
N CYS A 25 1.56 -2.90 7.97
CA CYS A 25 1.38 -3.35 6.60
C CYS A 25 2.31 -2.62 5.63
N LEU A 26 2.44 -1.30 5.77
CA LEU A 26 3.39 -0.51 4.98
C LEU A 26 4.83 -0.99 5.16
N ALA A 27 5.24 -1.28 6.41
CA ALA A 27 6.54 -1.91 6.66
C ALA A 27 6.69 -3.23 5.89
N CYS A 28 5.67 -4.09 5.89
CA CYS A 28 5.69 -5.32 5.10
C CYS A 28 5.71 -5.08 3.59
N MET A 29 5.08 -4.02 3.08
CA MET A 29 5.17 -3.65 1.66
C MET A 29 6.62 -3.28 1.28
N ALA A 30 7.31 -2.49 2.11
CA ALA A 30 8.71 -2.13 1.90
C ALA A 30 9.65 -3.34 2.02
N THR A 31 9.52 -4.16 3.08
CA THR A 31 10.27 -5.40 3.25
C THR A 31 10.05 -6.36 2.07
N THR A 32 8.81 -6.50 1.61
CA THR A 32 8.51 -7.37 0.47
C THR A 32 9.15 -6.87 -0.82
N ALA A 33 9.03 -5.56 -1.09
CA ALA A 33 9.53 -4.95 -2.32
C ALA A 33 11.07 -5.00 -2.42
N THR A 34 11.78 -4.66 -1.35
CA THR A 34 13.23 -4.42 -1.39
C THR A 34 14.02 -4.93 -0.18
N ASP A 35 13.38 -5.63 0.75
CA ASP A 35 13.95 -5.91 2.08
C ASP A 35 14.23 -4.63 2.90
N ASN A 36 13.42 -3.59 2.66
CA ASN A 36 13.60 -2.27 3.26
C ASN A 36 14.97 -1.62 2.92
N ILE A 37 15.57 -1.99 1.78
CA ILE A 37 16.83 -1.44 1.29
C ILE A 37 16.51 -0.48 0.13
N PRO A 38 16.92 0.81 0.18
CA PRO A 38 16.68 1.74 -0.91
C PRO A 38 17.20 1.20 -2.25
N ALA A 39 16.31 1.15 -3.24
CA ALA A 39 16.63 0.62 -4.55
C ALA A 39 16.80 1.72 -5.60
N ILE A 40 17.67 1.43 -6.59
CA ILE A 40 17.72 2.12 -7.87
C ILE A 40 16.95 1.28 -8.88
N CYS A 41 16.06 1.93 -9.65
CA CYS A 41 15.24 1.27 -10.65
C CYS A 41 15.59 1.75 -12.05
N ARG A 42 15.60 0.79 -12.99
CA ARG A 42 15.68 1.10 -14.42
C ARG A 42 14.29 1.17 -15.02
N ASN A 43 13.92 2.35 -15.49
CA ASN A 43 12.69 2.57 -16.26
C ASN A 43 13.00 2.45 -17.76
N ARG A 44 12.14 1.78 -18.54
CA ARG A 44 12.38 1.64 -19.99
C ARG A 44 12.47 3.02 -20.63
N GLY A 45 13.57 3.29 -21.34
CA GLY A 45 13.81 4.57 -22.01
C GLY A 45 14.18 5.73 -21.08
N ARG A 46 14.50 5.46 -19.81
CA ARG A 46 15.02 6.45 -18.86
C ARG A 46 16.32 5.97 -18.21
N ALA A 47 17.07 6.93 -17.68
CA ALA A 47 18.22 6.64 -16.84
C ALA A 47 17.79 5.88 -15.57
N GLU A 48 18.75 5.22 -14.94
CA GLU A 48 18.56 4.66 -13.62
C GLU A 48 18.35 5.80 -12.61
N GLU A 49 17.34 5.66 -11.77
CA GLU A 49 16.95 6.65 -10.77
C GLU A 49 16.49 5.96 -9.48
N PRO A 50 16.56 6.62 -8.32
CA PRO A 50 16.01 6.07 -7.09
C PRO A 50 14.52 5.73 -7.23
N CYS A 51 14.12 4.60 -6.65
CA CYS A 51 12.71 4.20 -6.52
C CYS A 51 12.34 3.83 -5.08
N GLY A 52 13.28 4.04 -4.14
CA GLY A 52 13.05 3.89 -2.71
C GLY A 52 12.89 2.45 -2.24
N ILE A 53 12.58 2.33 -0.95
CA ILE A 53 12.30 1.04 -0.29
C ILE A 53 11.02 0.38 -0.82
N TYR A 54 10.08 1.17 -1.34
CA TYR A 54 8.85 0.67 -1.93
C TYR A 54 8.98 0.29 -3.40
N ARG A 55 10.12 0.58 -4.05
CA ARG A 55 10.34 0.32 -5.48
C ARG A 55 9.23 0.93 -6.37
N ILE A 56 8.81 2.14 -6.04
CA ILE A 56 7.70 2.86 -6.70
C ILE A 56 8.09 3.14 -8.15
N SER A 57 7.31 2.66 -9.11
CA SER A 57 7.50 3.02 -10.51
C SER A 57 6.88 4.38 -10.84
N HIS A 58 7.31 5.02 -11.92
CA HIS A 58 6.71 6.28 -12.37
C HIS A 58 5.21 6.16 -12.68
N VAL A 59 4.76 5.05 -13.28
CA VAL A 59 3.33 4.87 -13.58
C VAL A 59 2.52 4.70 -12.29
N TYR A 60 3.09 3.98 -11.31
CA TYR A 60 2.50 3.85 -9.98
C TYR A 60 2.35 5.25 -9.34
N TRP A 61 3.42 6.03 -9.34
CA TRP A 61 3.45 7.39 -8.81
C TRP A 61 2.42 8.30 -9.50
N GLN A 62 2.37 8.33 -10.83
CA GLN A 62 1.39 9.11 -11.59
C GLN A 62 -0.06 8.75 -11.27
N ASP A 63 -0.34 7.46 -11.04
CA ASP A 63 -1.68 7.03 -10.65
C ASP A 63 -2.03 7.48 -9.22
N ALA A 64 -1.07 7.45 -8.30
CA ALA A 64 -1.24 7.93 -6.93
C ALA A 64 -1.49 9.45 -6.88
N LEU A 65 -0.82 10.24 -7.74
CA LEU A 65 -1.00 11.69 -7.84
C LEU A 65 -2.42 12.13 -8.19
N ARG A 66 -3.26 11.24 -8.72
CA ARG A 66 -4.68 11.53 -8.95
C ARG A 66 -5.51 11.60 -7.66
N ILE A 67 -4.93 11.20 -6.53
CA ILE A 67 -5.54 11.22 -5.20
C ILE A 67 -4.84 12.25 -4.30
N ILE A 68 -3.55 12.49 -4.52
CA ILE A 68 -2.74 13.44 -3.74
C ILE A 68 -3.11 14.87 -4.10
N ASP A 69 -3.02 15.76 -3.11
CA ASP A 69 -3.17 17.20 -3.29
C ASP A 69 -2.18 17.72 -4.36
N PRO A 70 -2.66 18.42 -5.41
CA PRO A 70 -1.77 19.03 -6.40
C PRO A 70 -0.75 20.01 -5.79
N ASP A 71 -1.02 20.58 -4.61
CA ASP A 71 -0.12 21.51 -3.93
C ASP A 71 0.96 20.81 -3.07
N ASP A 72 0.95 19.48 -2.90
CA ASP A 72 2.06 18.72 -2.27
C ASP A 72 3.27 18.65 -3.22
N LEU A 73 4.05 19.72 -3.27
CA LEU A 73 5.21 19.87 -4.16
C LEU A 73 6.25 18.75 -4.00
N LEU A 74 6.37 18.16 -2.81
CA LEU A 74 7.30 17.04 -2.61
C LEU A 74 6.76 15.79 -3.29
N ALA A 75 5.47 15.49 -3.14
CA ALA A 75 4.84 14.37 -3.84
C ALA A 75 4.87 14.55 -5.37
N GLN A 76 4.77 15.78 -5.87
CA GLN A 76 4.89 16.08 -7.31
C GLN A 76 6.32 15.94 -7.86
N ASP A 77 7.34 15.74 -7.01
CA ASP A 77 8.72 15.45 -7.43
C ASP A 77 9.04 13.98 -7.14
N TYR A 78 8.95 13.13 -8.17
CA TYR A 78 9.20 11.70 -8.06
C TYR A 78 10.53 11.40 -7.35
N GLY A 79 11.64 12.00 -7.82
CA GLY A 79 12.98 11.65 -7.35
C GLY A 79 13.20 12.02 -5.90
N ARG A 80 12.66 13.16 -5.46
CA ARG A 80 12.72 13.59 -4.05
C ARG A 80 11.74 12.81 -3.17
N CYS A 81 10.56 12.49 -3.68
CA CYS A 81 9.53 11.81 -2.90
C CYS A 81 9.88 10.36 -2.59
N VAL A 82 10.36 9.59 -3.58
CA VAL A 82 10.59 8.15 -3.38
C VAL A 82 11.75 7.82 -2.44
N VAL A 83 12.61 8.81 -2.13
CA VAL A 83 13.70 8.68 -1.15
C VAL A 83 13.37 9.27 0.21
N ASP A 84 12.20 9.91 0.36
CA ASP A 84 11.67 10.40 1.62
C ASP A 84 10.60 9.42 2.14
N ASP A 85 10.83 8.81 3.29
CA ASP A 85 9.97 7.72 3.80
C ASP A 85 8.51 8.15 3.93
N GLN A 86 8.26 9.37 4.44
CA GLN A 86 6.90 9.88 4.63
C GLN A 86 6.22 10.18 3.29
N CYS A 87 6.95 10.74 2.32
CA CYS A 87 6.42 11.00 1.00
C CYS A 87 6.13 9.71 0.25
N ALA A 88 7.07 8.76 0.26
CA ALA A 88 6.89 7.45 -0.36
C ALA A 88 5.69 6.70 0.23
N GLU A 89 5.50 6.76 1.57
CA GLU A 89 4.29 6.22 2.21
C GLU A 89 3.01 6.89 1.73
N ARG A 90 2.99 8.23 1.56
CA ARG A 90 1.82 8.92 0.98
C ARG A 90 1.52 8.41 -0.42
N ILE A 91 2.53 8.24 -1.28
CA ILE A 91 2.36 7.65 -2.62
C ILE A 91 1.70 6.26 -2.54
N VAL A 92 2.22 5.38 -1.67
CA VAL A 92 1.69 4.03 -1.50
C VAL A 92 0.25 4.04 -0.99
N ARG A 93 -0.04 4.83 0.05
CA ARG A 93 -1.39 4.97 0.61
C ARG A 93 -2.39 5.47 -0.43
N SER A 94 -2.04 6.48 -1.20
CA SER A 94 -2.88 7.01 -2.28
C SER A 94 -3.12 5.99 -3.40
N TYR A 95 -2.13 5.17 -3.72
CA TYR A 95 -2.29 4.09 -4.69
C TYR A 95 -3.22 2.98 -4.18
N VAL A 96 -3.08 2.58 -2.91
CA VAL A 96 -3.99 1.62 -2.27
C VAL A 96 -5.39 2.22 -2.15
N GLN A 97 -5.54 3.51 -1.83
CA GLN A 97 -6.85 4.16 -1.83
C GLN A 97 -7.53 4.09 -3.21
N ARG A 98 -6.74 4.20 -4.29
CA ARG A 98 -7.23 4.14 -5.67
C ARG A 98 -7.63 2.73 -6.12
N TYR A 99 -6.90 1.69 -5.71
CA TYR A 99 -7.01 0.35 -6.29
C TYR A 99 -7.22 -0.80 -5.28
N GLY A 100 -7.12 -0.54 -3.98
CA GLY A 100 -7.03 -1.52 -2.89
C GLY A 100 -8.31 -2.22 -2.50
N GLY A 101 -9.47 -1.87 -3.08
CA GLY A 101 -10.76 -2.50 -2.79
C GLY A 101 -10.96 -3.87 -3.46
N LYS A 102 -9.89 -4.64 -3.67
CA LYS A 102 -9.91 -5.93 -4.37
C LYS A 102 -9.19 -7.00 -3.56
N ASP A 103 -9.79 -8.19 -3.52
CA ASP A 103 -9.17 -9.40 -3.00
C ASP A 103 -8.20 -9.95 -4.06
N CYS A 104 -6.92 -9.67 -3.86
CA CYS A 104 -5.83 -9.99 -4.76
C CYS A 104 -5.29 -11.41 -4.57
N ASN A 105 -5.65 -12.12 -3.50
CA ASN A 105 -5.18 -13.48 -3.23
C ASN A 105 -6.31 -14.53 -3.08
N GLY A 106 -7.56 -14.13 -3.27
CA GLY A 106 -8.72 -15.01 -3.40
C GLY A 106 -9.17 -15.68 -2.11
N ASP A 107 -8.83 -15.14 -0.93
CA ASP A 107 -9.22 -15.73 0.36
C ASP A 107 -10.53 -15.18 0.93
N GLY A 108 -11.16 -14.24 0.22
CA GLY A 108 -12.42 -13.61 0.61
C GLY A 108 -12.27 -12.43 1.57
N ARG A 109 -11.04 -11.99 1.87
CA ARG A 109 -10.75 -10.82 2.70
C ARG A 109 -10.05 -9.74 1.85
N ILE A 110 -10.05 -8.52 2.39
CA ILE A 110 -9.27 -7.40 1.84
C ILE A 110 -8.44 -6.86 2.99
N GLU A 111 -7.17 -7.25 3.01
CA GLU A 111 -6.24 -7.01 4.11
C GLU A 111 -4.81 -6.78 3.58
N CYS A 112 -3.83 -6.89 4.47
CA CYS A 112 -2.46 -6.52 4.11
C CYS A 112 -1.89 -7.37 2.97
N ARG A 113 -2.26 -8.66 2.90
CA ARG A 113 -1.84 -9.56 1.84
C ARG A 113 -2.31 -9.05 0.47
N ASP A 114 -3.52 -8.50 0.40
CA ASP A 114 -4.07 -7.88 -0.80
C ASP A 114 -3.33 -6.60 -1.18
N HIS A 115 -3.07 -5.73 -0.22
CA HIS A 115 -2.35 -4.49 -0.46
C HIS A 115 -0.93 -4.75 -0.97
N VAL A 116 -0.24 -5.75 -0.44
CA VAL A 116 1.07 -6.19 -0.95
C VAL A 116 0.92 -6.80 -2.36
N GLY A 117 -0.09 -7.65 -2.59
CA GLY A 117 -0.37 -8.22 -3.90
C GLY A 117 -0.61 -7.15 -4.97
N LEU A 118 -1.42 -6.15 -4.65
CA LEU A 118 -1.65 -4.95 -5.47
C LEU A 118 -0.35 -4.19 -5.72
N HIS A 119 0.46 -3.97 -4.69
CA HIS A 119 1.72 -3.22 -4.83
C HIS A 119 2.71 -3.91 -5.75
N MET A 120 2.86 -5.23 -5.60
CA MET A 120 3.85 -6.01 -6.33
C MET A 120 3.44 -6.30 -7.78
N ARG A 121 2.12 -6.38 -8.07
CA ARG A 121 1.61 -6.81 -9.39
C ARG A 121 0.79 -5.75 -10.13
N GLY A 122 0.52 -4.62 -9.49
CA GLY A 122 -0.41 -3.61 -9.98
C GLY A 122 -1.87 -4.09 -10.02
N PRO A 123 -2.81 -3.25 -10.49
CA PRO A 123 -4.24 -3.50 -10.38
C PRO A 123 -4.68 -4.66 -11.27
N GLY A 124 -4.08 -4.79 -12.46
CA GLY A 124 -4.37 -5.90 -13.38
C GLY A 124 -3.90 -7.25 -12.86
N GLY A 125 -2.70 -7.33 -12.27
CA GLY A 125 -2.17 -8.57 -11.69
C GLY A 125 -2.84 -8.94 -10.36
N CYS A 126 -3.29 -7.95 -9.57
CA CYS A 126 -4.20 -8.19 -8.45
C CYS A 126 -5.53 -8.78 -8.94
N HIS A 127 -6.17 -8.17 -9.94
CA HIS A 127 -7.45 -8.64 -10.46
C HIS A 127 -7.39 -10.07 -11.02
N ARG A 128 -6.28 -10.43 -11.69
CA ARG A 128 -6.05 -11.78 -12.20
C ARG A 128 -5.53 -12.77 -11.14
N GLN A 129 -5.34 -12.33 -9.90
CA GLN A 129 -4.79 -13.14 -8.80
C GLN A 129 -3.48 -13.84 -9.21
N GLU A 130 -2.61 -13.13 -9.92
CA GLU A 130 -1.35 -13.68 -10.39
C GLU A 130 -0.46 -14.09 -9.20
N PRO A 131 0.22 -15.25 -9.26
CA PRO A 131 1.06 -15.70 -8.16
C PRO A 131 2.22 -14.72 -7.93
N LEU A 132 2.61 -14.55 -6.66
CA LEU A 132 3.86 -13.86 -6.33
C LEU A 132 5.05 -14.76 -6.69
N GLY A 133 6.18 -14.14 -7.03
CA GLY A 133 7.44 -14.88 -7.15
C GLY A 133 7.88 -15.42 -5.78
N SER A 134 8.54 -16.57 -5.74
CA SER A 134 8.88 -17.27 -4.49
C SER A 134 9.71 -16.44 -3.49
N LEU A 135 10.58 -15.54 -3.95
CA LEU A 135 11.31 -14.61 -3.08
C LEU A 135 10.39 -13.56 -2.47
N VAL A 136 9.47 -13.02 -3.27
CA VAL A 136 8.51 -11.99 -2.87
C VAL A 136 7.54 -12.58 -1.85
N GLU A 137 7.01 -13.77 -2.11
CA GLU A 137 6.13 -14.48 -1.19
C GLU A 137 6.83 -14.80 0.13
N ARG A 138 8.07 -15.29 0.09
CA ARG A 138 8.86 -15.56 1.32
C ARG A 138 9.04 -14.31 2.19
N ARG A 139 9.33 -13.16 1.59
CA ARG A 139 9.48 -11.89 2.32
C ARG A 139 8.16 -11.45 2.94
N LEU A 140 7.06 -11.58 2.19
CA LEU A 140 5.73 -11.27 2.68
C LEU A 140 5.37 -12.12 3.90
N GLU A 141 5.41 -13.45 3.77
CA GLU A 141 5.07 -14.36 4.88
C GLU A 141 5.94 -14.13 6.12
N GLY A 142 7.25 -13.92 5.91
CA GLY A 142 8.18 -13.61 6.98
C GLY A 142 7.77 -12.33 7.73
N CYS A 143 7.42 -11.27 7.00
CA CYS A 143 7.02 -10.01 7.62
C CYS A 143 5.66 -10.08 8.32
N LEU A 144 4.65 -10.71 7.69
CA LEU A 144 3.32 -10.86 8.29
C LEU A 144 3.43 -11.59 9.64
N LYS A 145 4.18 -12.69 9.66
CA LYS A 145 4.45 -13.46 10.89
C LYS A 145 5.17 -12.62 11.95
N TYR A 146 6.25 -11.92 11.59
CA TYR A 146 7.00 -11.09 12.54
C TYR A 146 6.18 -9.92 13.09
N SER A 147 5.31 -9.34 12.26
CA SER A 147 4.50 -8.18 12.61
C SER A 147 3.21 -8.54 13.37
N GLY A 148 2.88 -9.83 13.46
CA GLY A 148 1.64 -10.34 14.04
C GLY A 148 0.42 -9.95 13.21
N ILE A 149 0.55 -9.97 11.88
CA ILE A 149 -0.56 -9.82 10.93
C ILE A 149 -0.93 -11.23 10.48
N THR A 150 -2.13 -11.67 10.83
CA THR A 150 -2.67 -13.01 10.52
C THR A 150 -3.70 -12.95 9.42
#